data_AF-A0AAP0QR43-F1
#
_entry.id   AF-A0AAP0QR43-F1
#
_cell.length_a   1.000
_cell.length_b   1.000
_cell.length_c   1.000
_cell.angle_alpha   90.00
_cell.angle_beta   90.00
_cell.angle_gamma   90.00
#
_symmetry.space_group_name_H-M   'P 1'
#
loop_
_entity.id
_entity.type
_entity.pdbx_description
1 polymer ?
#
loop_
_entity_poly.entity_id
_entity_poly.type
_entity_poly.pdbx_seq_one_letter_code
_entity_poly.pdbx_strand_id
1 'polypeptide(L)'
;MLGCIGTTAHTSETSLDSFQFDKGHALDLTPIPREEGEFIQYAFDKDGNGSEIIVSIDDQFISRHNFMSLLPNTALSGEILTMIAHHLTLCERAKHSDALIN
;
A
#
# COMPACT_ATOMS: atom_id res chain seq x y z
N MET A 1 43.78 -18.05 22.58
CA MET A 1 42.90 -16.95 23.05
C MET A 1 42.54 -16.12 21.83
N LEU A 2 41.32 -16.25 21.31
CA LEU A 2 40.78 -15.43 20.23
C LEU A 2 39.68 -14.56 20.87
N GLY A 3 39.86 -13.24 20.83
CA GLY A 3 38.95 -12.28 21.47
C GLY A 3 37.68 -12.11 20.67
N CYS A 4 36.53 -12.31 21.32
CA CYS A 4 35.23 -11.99 20.75
C CYS A 4 35.06 -10.47 20.76
N ILE A 5 35.07 -9.83 19.58
CA ILE A 5 34.68 -8.43 19.44
C ILE A 5 33.16 -8.41 19.46
N GLY A 6 32.57 -8.02 20.58
CA GLY A 6 31.14 -7.77 20.69
C GLY A 6 30.81 -6.44 20.03
N THR A 7 30.24 -6.47 18.82
CA THR A 7 29.63 -5.30 18.21
C THR A 7 28.25 -5.12 18.83
N THR A 8 28.10 -4.14 19.74
CA THR A 8 26.79 -3.70 20.19
C THR A 8 26.17 -2.83 19.10
N ALA A 9 25.26 -3.40 18.31
CA ALA A 9 24.36 -2.59 17.51
C ALA A 9 23.44 -1.85 18.48
N HIS A 10 23.60 -0.52 18.58
CA HIS A 10 22.61 0.32 19.21
C HIS A 10 21.37 0.34 18.31
N THR A 11 20.45 -0.60 18.51
CA THR A 11 19.08 -0.45 18.03
C THR A 11 18.48 0.66 18.87
N SER A 12 18.31 1.84 18.27
CA SER A 12 17.42 2.85 18.82
C SER A 12 16.03 2.22 18.83
N GLU A 13 15.63 1.69 19.97
CA GLU A 13 14.26 1.25 20.24
C GLU A 13 13.38 2.50 20.25
N THR A 14 13.00 3.00 19.07
CA THR A 14 11.78 3.80 18.97
C THR A 14 10.64 2.86 19.32
N SER A 15 10.22 2.88 20.58
CA SER A 15 9.04 2.17 21.05
C SER A 15 7.88 2.47 20.10
N LEU A 16 7.28 1.42 19.55
CA LEU A 16 6.08 1.55 18.71
C LEU A 16 4.90 2.13 19.49
N ASP A 17 4.98 2.23 20.83
CA ASP A 17 3.96 2.86 21.68
C ASP A 17 3.75 4.34 21.39
N SER A 18 4.68 5.03 20.73
CA SER A 18 4.50 6.44 20.38
C SER A 18 3.72 6.68 19.08
N PHE A 19 3.39 5.62 18.32
CA PHE A 19 2.50 5.76 17.16
C PHE A 19 1.05 5.85 17.63
N GLN A 20 0.67 7.05 18.10
CA GLN A 20 -0.74 7.38 18.28
C GLN A 20 -1.34 7.65 16.90
N PHE A 21 -2.12 6.69 16.39
CA PHE A 21 -3.04 7.01 15.30
C PHE A 21 -4.09 7.96 15.86
N ASP A 22 -4.18 9.17 15.30
CA ASP A 22 -5.26 10.09 15.64
C ASP A 22 -6.60 9.36 15.53
N LYS A 23 -7.43 9.52 16.56
CA LYS A 23 -8.73 8.88 16.68
C LYS A 23 -9.52 9.17 15.38
N GLY A 24 -9.89 8.09 14.70
CA GLY A 24 -10.23 8.07 13.27
C GLY A 24 -11.07 9.24 12.79
N HIS A 25 -10.60 9.88 11.72
CA HIS A 25 -11.41 10.78 10.92
C HIS A 25 -12.59 9.98 10.34
N ALA A 26 -13.77 10.60 10.26
CA ALA A 26 -14.88 10.00 9.52
C ALA A 26 -14.43 9.84 8.06
N LEU A 27 -14.24 8.60 7.62
CA LEU A 27 -13.95 8.27 6.22
C LEU A 27 -15.26 8.39 5.44
N ASP A 28 -15.42 9.48 4.70
CA ASP A 28 -16.48 9.60 3.71
C ASP A 28 -16.07 8.86 2.44
N LEU A 29 -16.37 7.56 2.40
CA LEU A 29 -16.08 6.70 1.25
C LEU A 29 -17.22 6.79 0.25
N THR A 30 -16.91 7.20 -0.98
CA THR A 30 -17.87 7.16 -2.08
C THR A 30 -18.08 5.71 -2.53
N PRO A 31 -19.34 5.21 -2.58
CA PRO A 31 -19.62 3.90 -3.13
C PRO A 31 -19.18 3.81 -4.59
N ILE A 32 -18.67 2.64 -4.98
CA ILE A 32 -18.25 2.41 -6.37
C ILE A 32 -19.50 2.22 -7.25
N PRO A 33 -19.62 2.95 -8.37
CA PRO A 33 -20.71 2.78 -9.34
C PRO A 33 -20.80 1.36 -9.88
N ARG A 34 -22.00 0.93 -10.31
CA ARG A 34 -22.24 -0.45 -10.75
C ARG A 34 -21.41 -0.81 -11.98
N GLU A 35 -21.30 0.12 -12.92
CA GLU A 35 -20.50 0.02 -14.14
C GLU A 35 -19.01 -0.22 -13.87
N GLU A 36 -18.49 0.27 -12.74
CA GLU A 36 -17.10 0.03 -12.32
C GLU A 36 -16.96 -1.29 -11.54
N GLY A 37 -18.06 -1.82 -11.01
CA GLY A 37 -18.09 -3.05 -10.22
C GLY A 37 -17.69 -4.31 -10.99
N GLU A 38 -17.90 -4.36 -12.31
CA GLU A 38 -17.52 -5.53 -13.13
C GLU A 38 -15.99 -5.73 -13.16
N PHE A 39 -15.22 -4.63 -13.28
CA PHE A 39 -13.76 -4.68 -13.27
C PHE A 39 -13.22 -5.15 -11.91
N ILE A 40 -13.85 -4.69 -10.83
CA ILE A 40 -13.51 -5.11 -9.47
C ILE A 40 -13.82 -6.58 -9.26
N GLN A 41 -14.98 -7.04 -9.73
CA GLN A 41 -15.36 -8.44 -9.62
C GLN A 41 -14.40 -9.35 -10.38
N TYR A 42 -13.98 -8.96 -11.59
CA TYR A 42 -12.94 -9.68 -12.32
C TYR A 42 -11.60 -9.68 -11.57
N ALA A 43 -11.17 -8.55 -11.02
CA ALA A 43 -9.93 -8.46 -10.25
C ALA A 43 -9.93 -9.34 -8.99
N PHE A 44 -11.10 -9.56 -8.39
CA PHE A 44 -11.32 -10.41 -7.21
C PHE A 44 -11.76 -11.85 -7.53
N ASP A 45 -11.69 -12.29 -8.78
CA ASP A 45 -11.94 -13.69 -9.12
C ASP A 45 -10.85 -14.60 -8.51
N LYS A 46 -11.26 -15.36 -7.49
CA LYS A 46 -10.42 -16.30 -6.73
C LYS A 46 -10.02 -17.54 -7.53
N ASP A 47 -10.78 -17.87 -8.56
CA ASP A 47 -10.55 -19.05 -9.41
C ASP A 47 -9.66 -18.69 -10.62
N GLY A 48 -9.38 -17.39 -10.81
CA GLY A 48 -8.49 -16.85 -11.83
C GLY A 48 -7.01 -17.14 -11.60
N ASN A 49 -6.20 -16.91 -12.63
CA ASN A 49 -4.75 -17.11 -12.58
C ASN A 49 -4.08 -16.12 -11.61
N GLY A 50 -3.56 -16.61 -10.49
CA GLY A 50 -2.92 -15.78 -9.46
C GLY A 50 -1.71 -14.95 -9.95
N SER A 51 -1.03 -15.37 -11.03
CA SER A 51 0.12 -14.65 -11.61
C SER A 51 -0.28 -13.63 -12.68
N GLU A 52 -1.56 -13.55 -13.03
CA GLU A 52 -2.07 -12.56 -13.99
C GLU A 52 -1.87 -11.15 -13.44
N ILE A 53 -1.44 -10.22 -14.30
CA ILE A 53 -1.27 -8.81 -13.93
C ILE A 53 -2.62 -8.12 -14.02
N ILE A 54 -3.11 -7.62 -12.87
CA ILE A 54 -4.41 -6.95 -12.74
C ILE A 54 -4.25 -5.43 -12.82
N VAL A 55 -3.15 -4.90 -12.31
CA VAL A 55 -2.82 -3.48 -12.39
C VAL A 55 -1.40 -3.34 -12.93
N SER A 56 -1.25 -2.43 -13.90
CA SER A 56 0.02 -2.03 -14.48
C SER A 56 0.04 -0.51 -14.56
N ILE A 57 0.91 0.13 -13.78
CA ILE A 57 1.08 1.59 -13.78
C ILE A 57 2.58 1.86 -13.75
N ASP A 58 3.08 2.59 -14.74
CA ASP A 58 4.51 2.84 -14.94
C ASP A 58 5.32 1.53 -14.91
N ASP A 59 6.28 1.43 -13.99
CA ASP A 59 7.13 0.25 -13.77
C ASP A 59 6.61 -0.66 -12.63
N GLN A 60 5.37 -0.48 -12.18
CA GLN A 60 4.76 -1.26 -11.10
C GLN A 60 3.68 -2.20 -11.65
N PHE A 61 3.77 -3.45 -11.20
CA PHE A 61 2.86 -4.52 -11.58
C PHE A 61 2.28 -5.16 -10.34
N ILE A 62 0.95 -5.30 -10.32
CA ILE A 62 0.24 -6.01 -9.27
C ILE A 62 -0.39 -7.24 -9.87
N SER A 63 0.03 -8.41 -9.38
CA SER A 63 -0.60 -9.67 -9.73
C SER A 63 -1.95 -9.83 -9.04
N ARG A 64 -2.80 -10.71 -9.56
CA ARG A 64 -4.05 -11.13 -8.92
C ARG A 64 -3.82 -11.60 -7.50
N HIS A 65 -2.77 -12.40 -7.27
CA HIS A 65 -2.41 -12.85 -5.93
C HIS A 65 -2.11 -11.68 -4.98
N ASN A 66 -1.36 -10.66 -5.42
CA ASN A 66 -1.15 -9.46 -4.61
C ASN A 66 -2.46 -8.70 -4.39
N PHE A 67 -3.30 -8.59 -5.41
CA PHE A 67 -4.59 -7.89 -5.34
C PHE A 67 -5.56 -8.53 -4.33
N MET A 68 -5.54 -9.86 -4.18
CA MET A 68 -6.34 -10.57 -3.17
C MET A 68 -6.05 -10.12 -1.74
N SER A 69 -4.89 -9.50 -1.45
CA SER A 69 -4.57 -8.97 -0.13
C SER A 69 -5.41 -7.75 0.27
N LEU A 70 -6.24 -7.23 -0.64
CA LEU A 70 -7.22 -6.18 -0.35
C LEU A 70 -8.52 -6.76 0.23
N LEU A 71 -8.68 -8.10 0.23
CA LEU A 71 -9.84 -8.73 0.84
C LEU A 71 -9.82 -8.56 2.37
N PRO A 72 -10.99 -8.47 3.02
CA PRO A 72 -11.07 -8.36 4.47
C PRO A 72 -10.34 -9.50 5.19
N ASN A 73 -9.71 -9.18 6.32
CA ASN A 73 -8.97 -10.14 7.18
C ASN A 73 -7.77 -10.81 6.50
N THR A 74 -7.22 -10.22 5.44
CA THR A 74 -5.97 -10.66 4.83
C THR A 74 -4.82 -9.72 5.21
N ALA A 75 -3.60 -10.27 5.28
CA ALA A 75 -2.42 -9.43 5.44
C ALA A 75 -2.14 -8.70 4.12
N LEU A 76 -2.01 -7.37 4.18
CA LEU A 76 -1.77 -6.55 3.00
C LEU A 76 -0.42 -6.88 2.36
N SER A 77 -0.40 -7.09 1.04
CA SER A 77 0.82 -7.31 0.26
C SER A 77 1.70 -6.05 0.26
N GLY A 78 3.02 -6.25 0.36
CA GLY A 78 3.99 -5.16 0.32
C GLY A 78 3.98 -4.40 -1.02
N GLU A 79 3.66 -5.09 -2.11
CA GLU A 79 3.49 -4.53 -3.45
C GLU A 79 2.29 -3.58 -3.51
N ILE A 80 1.14 -3.98 -2.95
CA ILE A 80 -0.04 -3.10 -2.83
C ILE A 80 0.30 -1.86 -1.99
N LEU A 81 0.94 -2.05 -0.83
CA LEU A 81 1.33 -0.95 0.05
C LEU A 81 2.26 0.05 -0.66
N THR A 82 3.24 -0.47 -1.40
CA THR A 82 4.21 0.33 -2.16
C THR A 82 3.52 1.10 -3.28
N MET A 83 2.58 0.48 -3.99
CA MET A 83 1.81 1.14 -5.04
C MET A 83 0.94 2.27 -4.49
N ILE A 84 0.24 2.04 -3.37
CA ILE A 84 -0.56 3.08 -2.72
C ILE A 84 0.34 4.23 -2.25
N ALA A 85 1.47 3.93 -1.61
CA ALA A 85 2.42 4.96 -1.14
C ALA A 85 3.00 5.78 -2.30
N HIS A 86 3.33 5.13 -3.42
CA HIS A 86 3.80 5.80 -4.62
C HIS A 86 2.74 6.74 -5.18
N HIS A 87 1.50 6.27 -5.35
CA HIS A 87 0.41 7.07 -5.87
C HIS A 87 0.12 8.29 -4.97
N LEU A 88 0.10 8.12 -3.65
CA LEU A 88 -0.06 9.22 -2.70
C LEU A 88 1.08 10.25 -2.82
N THR A 89 2.32 9.79 -2.99
CA THR A 89 3.48 10.67 -3.19
C THR A 89 3.33 11.53 -4.45
N LEU A 90 2.81 10.95 -5.54
CA LEU A 90 2.54 11.69 -6.77
C LEU A 90 1.43 12.74 -6.57
N CYS A 91 0.34 12.37 -5.90
CA CYS A 91 -0.75 13.29 -5.58
C CYS A 91 -0.28 14.49 -4.75
N GLU A 92 0.55 14.27 -3.72
CA GLU A 92 1.09 15.38 -2.91
C GLU A 92 2.03 16.28 -3.71
N ARG A 93 2.88 15.71 -4.58
CA ARG A 93 3.73 16.51 -5.48
C ARG A 93 2.92 17.40 -6.41
N ALA A 94 1.83 16.87 -6.98
CA ALA A 94 0.95 17.62 -7.87
C ALA A 94 0.34 18.84 -7.16
N LYS A 95 -0.22 18.65 -5.96
CA LYS A 95 -0.78 19.73 -5.12
C LYS A 95 0.24 20.83 -4.83
N HIS A 96 1.48 20.47 -4.50
CA HIS A 96 2.54 21.44 -4.24
C HIS A 96 3.01 22.17 -5.49
N SER A 97 3.02 21.51 -6.65
CA SER A 97 3.38 22.17 -7.91
C SER A 97 2.34 23.21 -8.33
N ASP A 98 1.05 22.92 -8.14
CA ASP A 98 -0.04 23.84 -8.45
C ASP A 98 -0.06 25.05 -7.50
N ALA A 99 0.38 24.88 -6.25
CA ALA A 99 0.52 25.96 -5.28
C ALA A 99 1.68 26.92 -5.57
N LEU A 100 2.67 26.52 -6.39
CA LEU A 100 3.81 27.37 -6.78
C LEU A 100 3.55 28.17 -8.06
N ILE A 101 2.46 27.87 -8.79
CA ILE A 101 2.11 28.52 -10.06
C ILE A 101 1.04 29.62 -9.86
N ASN A 102 0.47 29.77 -8.65
CA ASN A 102 -0.50 30.80 -8.30
C ASN A 102 0.08 31.91 -7.41
#